data_AF-A0A844MJG4-F1
#
_entry.id   AF-A0A844MJG4-F1
#
_cell.length_a   1.000
_cell.length_b   1.000
_cell.length_c   1.000
_cell.angle_alpha   90.00
_cell.angle_beta   90.00
_cell.angle_gamma   90.00
#
_symmetry.space_group_name_H-M   'P 1'
#
loop_
_entity.id
_entity.type
_entity.pdbx_description
1 polymer ?
#
loop_
_entity_poly.entity_id
_entity_poly.type
_entity_poly.pdbx_seq_one_letter_code
_entity_poly.pdbx_strand_id
1 'polypeptide(L)'
;MLFNIENLGRVELVLGEKLSSNPRWSLRGNSLIIGQYDSGETHEKHFLQTIGSGNWYWSEFEEYRFGKTDNLLQSVWFHIREVNLDSEQRLATWQSQPPVEGLLRLVSSEQLKPEMGDFRFFEPSGKFFTCVTQAALKDSKHRLRLRIARDFDLLFADNQFCGWLLSNPTDYLVYFWEAPCPILQAEDNSLALWVSEYLYLVAEPYIDLMEEAAPKFREQLEELHNKIDLNYGAVNQRQIIHDAITDVIEKFYD
;
A
#
# COMPACT_ATOMS: atom_id res chain seq x y z
N MET A 1 0.07 -20.42 14.83
CA MET A 1 0.17 -19.24 15.73
C MET A 1 -1.06 -18.38 15.45
N LEU A 2 -1.73 -17.88 16.50
CA LEU A 2 -2.93 -17.07 16.37
C LEU A 2 -2.58 -15.59 16.47
N PHE A 3 -3.12 -14.79 15.55
CA PHE A 3 -2.96 -13.35 15.48
C PHE A 3 -4.31 -12.68 15.57
N ASN A 4 -4.29 -11.43 16.03
CA ASN A 4 -5.45 -10.56 16.03
C ASN A 4 -5.24 -9.46 15.00
N ILE A 5 -6.23 -9.27 14.14
CA ILE A 5 -6.34 -8.08 13.32
C ILE A 5 -7.53 -7.31 13.91
N GLU A 6 -7.23 -6.15 14.50
CA GLU A 6 -8.23 -5.33 15.19
C GLU A 6 -9.43 -5.08 14.28
N ASN A 7 -10.63 -5.27 14.81
CA ASN A 7 -11.90 -5.13 14.11
C ASN A 7 -12.11 -6.06 12.89
N LEU A 8 -11.18 -6.95 12.54
CA LEU A 8 -11.39 -8.05 11.58
C LEU A 8 -11.66 -9.37 12.30
N GLY A 9 -10.88 -9.67 13.34
CA GLY A 9 -11.01 -10.85 14.19
C GLY A 9 -9.74 -11.69 14.27
N ARG A 10 -9.90 -12.96 14.67
CA ARG A 10 -8.80 -13.89 14.91
C ARG A 10 -8.44 -14.63 13.63
N VAL A 11 -7.15 -14.63 13.32
CA VAL A 11 -6.58 -15.35 12.19
C VAL A 11 -5.48 -16.29 12.66
N GLU A 12 -5.26 -17.36 11.92
CA GLU A 12 -4.09 -18.23 12.11
C GLU A 12 -3.16 -18.16 10.91
N LEU A 13 -1.87 -18.37 11.16
CA LEU A 13 -0.86 -18.44 10.12
C LEU A 13 -0.78 -19.85 9.52
N VAL A 14 -0.89 -19.92 8.19
CA VAL A 14 -0.64 -21.12 7.37
C VAL A 14 0.66 -20.91 6.60
N LEU A 15 1.69 -21.69 6.92
CA LEU A 15 3.04 -21.53 6.36
C LEU A 15 3.17 -22.11 4.95
N GLY A 16 4.04 -21.51 4.14
CA GLY A 16 4.46 -22.06 2.85
C GLY A 16 3.52 -21.76 1.67
N GLU A 17 2.41 -21.07 1.91
CA GLU A 17 1.49 -20.58 0.87
C GLU A 17 1.60 -19.05 0.73
N LYS A 18 1.35 -18.54 -0.48
CA LYS A 18 1.29 -17.10 -0.79
C LYS A 18 0.22 -16.85 -1.85
N LEU A 19 -0.30 -15.63 -1.89
CA LEU A 19 -1.14 -15.15 -2.97
C LEU A 19 -0.34 -15.17 -4.27
N SER A 20 -0.97 -15.67 -5.34
CA SER A 20 -0.38 -15.72 -6.68
C SER A 20 -0.39 -14.37 -7.39
N SER A 21 -1.28 -13.47 -6.99
CA SER A 21 -1.37 -12.12 -7.53
C SER A 21 -0.22 -11.24 -7.06
N ASN A 22 0.29 -10.42 -7.95
CA ASN A 22 1.25 -9.37 -7.60
C ASN A 22 0.54 -8.18 -6.94
N PRO A 23 1.24 -7.43 -6.08
CA PRO A 23 0.79 -6.10 -5.65
C PRO A 23 0.51 -5.18 -6.82
N ARG A 24 -0.44 -4.28 -6.61
CA ARG A 24 -0.79 -3.16 -7.47
C ARG A 24 -0.90 -1.94 -6.61
N TRP A 25 -0.06 -0.96 -6.87
CA TRP A 25 -0.04 0.30 -6.15
C TRP A 25 -0.51 1.42 -7.07
N SER A 26 -1.64 2.03 -6.72
CA SER A 26 -2.21 3.16 -7.45
C SER A 26 -2.02 4.45 -6.66
N LEU A 27 -1.34 5.42 -7.28
CA LEU A 27 -1.22 6.77 -6.72
C LEU A 27 -2.56 7.51 -6.75
N ARG A 28 -3.31 7.40 -7.85
CA ARG A 28 -4.64 8.02 -8.05
C ARG A 28 -5.68 7.47 -7.09
N GLY A 29 -5.68 6.15 -6.90
CA GLY A 29 -6.58 5.47 -5.96
C GLY A 29 -6.12 5.56 -4.51
N ASN A 30 -4.93 6.13 -4.26
CA ASN A 30 -4.26 6.16 -2.96
C ASN A 30 -4.34 4.79 -2.23
N SER A 31 -4.07 3.72 -2.97
CA SER A 31 -4.36 2.36 -2.50
C SER A 31 -3.36 1.32 -3.00
N LEU A 32 -3.29 0.21 -2.26
CA LEU A 32 -2.52 -0.97 -2.59
C LEU A 32 -3.41 -2.21 -2.58
N ILE A 33 -3.39 -2.95 -3.69
CA ILE A 33 -4.30 -4.07 -3.95
C ILE A 33 -3.49 -5.33 -4.24
N ILE A 34 -3.90 -6.46 -3.67
CA ILE A 34 -3.43 -7.79 -4.06
C ILE A 34 -4.67 -8.68 -4.23
N GLY A 35 -5.00 -9.05 -5.46
CA GLY A 35 -6.17 -9.88 -5.77
C GLY A 35 -6.18 -10.37 -7.21
N GLN A 36 -7.03 -11.36 -7.52
CA GLN A 36 -7.11 -11.99 -8.86
C GLN A 36 -8.07 -11.28 -9.83
N TYR A 37 -8.62 -10.14 -9.43
CA TYR A 37 -9.51 -9.31 -10.24
C TYR A 37 -8.74 -8.18 -10.94
N ASP A 38 -9.24 -7.75 -12.09
CA ASP A 38 -8.63 -6.79 -13.04
C ASP A 38 -9.62 -5.71 -13.52
N SER A 39 -10.80 -5.66 -12.90
CA SER A 39 -11.83 -4.66 -13.15
C SER A 39 -12.77 -4.59 -11.96
N GLY A 40 -13.60 -3.53 -11.90
CA GLY A 40 -14.66 -3.43 -10.90
C GLY A 40 -15.65 -4.59 -10.96
N GLU A 41 -15.97 -5.09 -12.16
CA GLU A 41 -16.88 -6.24 -12.33
C GLU A 41 -16.28 -7.53 -11.77
N THR A 42 -15.00 -7.80 -12.05
CA THR A 42 -14.32 -8.99 -11.52
C THR A 42 -14.06 -8.87 -10.02
N HIS A 43 -13.84 -7.65 -9.50
CA HIS A 43 -13.78 -7.37 -8.06
C HIS A 43 -15.13 -7.62 -7.36
N GLU A 44 -16.25 -7.14 -7.91
CA GLU A 44 -17.57 -7.37 -7.33
C GLU A 44 -17.93 -8.87 -7.29
N LYS A 45 -17.64 -9.60 -8.38
CA LYS A 45 -17.81 -11.07 -8.41
C LYS A 45 -16.96 -11.75 -7.34
N HIS A 46 -15.68 -11.37 -7.22
CA HIS A 46 -14.77 -11.87 -6.19
C HIS A 46 -15.29 -11.58 -4.78
N PHE A 47 -15.80 -10.36 -4.56
CA PHE A 47 -16.39 -9.95 -3.31
C PHE A 47 -17.57 -10.85 -2.91
N LEU A 48 -18.52 -11.08 -3.83
CA LEU A 48 -19.67 -11.95 -3.58
C LEU A 48 -19.30 -13.42 -3.33
N GLN A 49 -18.16 -13.88 -3.87
CA GLN A 49 -17.66 -15.25 -3.74
C GLN A 49 -16.85 -15.50 -2.46
N THR A 50 -16.42 -14.44 -1.78
CA THR A 50 -15.56 -14.49 -0.58
C THR A 50 -16.31 -14.06 0.69
N ILE A 51 -15.63 -14.10 1.83
CA ILE A 51 -16.07 -13.56 3.13
C ILE A 51 -14.99 -12.64 3.70
N GLY A 52 -15.33 -11.80 4.69
CA GLY A 52 -14.38 -10.91 5.35
C GLY A 52 -14.80 -9.45 5.27
N SER A 53 -13.87 -8.53 5.57
CA SER A 53 -14.15 -7.10 5.47
C SER A 53 -14.32 -6.66 4.03
N GLY A 54 -14.94 -5.50 3.85
CA GLY A 54 -15.26 -4.96 2.54
C GLY A 54 -15.30 -3.46 2.57
N ASN A 55 -14.77 -2.85 1.51
CA ASN A 55 -14.98 -1.44 1.29
C ASN A 55 -16.37 -1.23 0.69
N TRP A 56 -17.38 -1.00 1.53
CA TRP A 56 -18.72 -0.63 1.06
C TRP A 56 -18.88 0.88 1.15
N TYR A 57 -19.21 1.51 0.01
CA TYR A 57 -19.55 2.92 -0.19
C TYR A 57 -19.16 3.85 0.97
N TRP A 58 -18.05 4.57 0.81
CA TRP A 58 -17.51 5.59 1.72
C TRP A 58 -16.82 5.08 2.98
N SER A 59 -16.70 3.77 3.17
CA SER A 59 -15.90 3.24 4.27
C SER A 59 -14.41 3.33 3.94
N GLU A 60 -13.62 3.99 4.78
CA GLU A 60 -12.16 4.00 4.61
C GLU A 60 -11.51 2.68 5.10
N PHE A 61 -12.27 1.67 5.51
CA PHE A 61 -11.71 0.42 6.06
C PHE A 61 -10.89 -0.37 5.04
N GLU A 62 -9.93 -1.12 5.54
CA GLU A 62 -9.15 -2.05 4.74
C GLU A 62 -9.97 -3.30 4.36
N GLU A 63 -9.76 -3.81 3.15
CA GLU A 63 -10.43 -5.03 2.68
C GLU A 63 -9.53 -6.25 2.91
N TYR A 64 -10.09 -7.27 3.55
CA TYR A 64 -9.53 -8.61 3.65
C TYR A 64 -10.59 -9.61 3.20
N ARG A 65 -10.31 -10.34 2.11
CA ARG A 65 -11.21 -11.35 1.58
C ARG A 65 -10.61 -12.74 1.78
N PHE A 66 -11.42 -13.64 2.31
CA PHE A 66 -11.10 -15.03 2.58
C PHE A 66 -12.01 -15.96 1.77
N GLY A 67 -11.50 -17.13 1.41
CA GLY A 67 -12.30 -18.18 0.75
C GLY A 67 -13.39 -18.71 1.68
N LYS A 68 -14.59 -18.97 1.15
CA LYS A 68 -15.72 -19.52 1.93
C LYS A 68 -15.51 -20.94 2.44
N THR A 69 -14.65 -21.71 1.78
CA THR A 69 -14.47 -23.14 2.02
C THR A 69 -13.30 -23.42 2.95
N ASP A 70 -12.17 -22.76 2.73
CA ASP A 70 -10.90 -22.98 3.43
C ASP A 70 -10.57 -21.85 4.43
N ASN A 71 -11.31 -20.74 4.38
CA ASN A 71 -11.07 -19.51 5.12
C ASN A 71 -9.68 -18.91 4.85
N LEU A 72 -9.00 -19.29 3.77
CA LEU A 72 -7.68 -18.76 3.44
C LEU A 72 -7.80 -17.38 2.82
N LEU A 73 -6.85 -16.49 3.14
CA LEU A 73 -6.78 -15.16 2.54
C LEU A 73 -6.63 -15.28 1.03
N GLN A 74 -7.46 -14.56 0.28
CA GLN A 74 -7.49 -14.56 -1.18
C GLN A 74 -7.20 -13.19 -1.77
N SER A 75 -7.53 -12.10 -1.07
CA SER A 75 -7.14 -10.75 -1.49
C SER A 75 -7.11 -9.78 -0.33
N VAL A 76 -6.37 -8.69 -0.54
CA VAL A 76 -6.33 -7.52 0.34
C VAL A 76 -6.42 -6.24 -0.48
N TRP A 77 -7.01 -5.20 0.11
CA TRP A 77 -7.02 -3.84 -0.42
C TRP A 77 -6.80 -2.86 0.73
N PHE A 78 -5.69 -2.13 0.66
CA PHE A 78 -5.28 -1.16 1.66
C PHE A 78 -5.45 0.26 1.13
N HIS A 79 -6.01 1.14 1.93
CA HIS A 79 -5.92 2.58 1.71
C HIS A 79 -4.61 3.08 2.33
N ILE A 80 -3.95 4.02 1.66
CA ILE A 80 -2.69 4.58 2.12
C ILE A 80 -3.01 5.91 2.82
N ARG A 81 -2.56 6.10 4.05
CA ARG A 81 -2.74 7.40 4.72
C ARG A 81 -1.89 8.49 4.11
N GLU A 82 -2.40 9.71 4.18
CA GLU A 82 -1.74 10.94 3.74
C GLU A 82 -0.89 11.59 4.83
N VAL A 83 -0.47 10.81 5.84
CA VAL A 83 0.38 11.27 6.92
C VAL A 83 1.74 10.59 6.82
N ASN A 84 2.79 11.37 6.60
CA ASN A 84 4.15 10.84 6.52
C ASN A 84 4.74 10.60 7.92
N LEU A 85 5.52 9.53 8.06
CA LEU A 85 6.31 9.29 9.25
C LEU A 85 7.61 10.11 9.20
N ASP A 86 7.89 10.87 10.26
CA ASP A 86 9.03 11.79 10.32
C ASP A 86 10.42 11.13 10.29
N SER A 87 10.54 9.84 10.59
CA SER A 87 11.84 9.18 10.74
C SER A 87 11.84 7.70 10.39
N GLU A 88 12.73 7.34 9.47
CA GLU A 88 13.04 5.96 9.07
C GLU A 88 13.55 5.10 10.23
N GLN A 89 14.27 5.68 11.20
CA GLN A 89 14.94 4.91 12.27
C GLN A 89 13.95 4.05 13.07
N ARG A 90 12.68 4.47 13.11
CA ARG A 90 11.60 3.72 13.76
C ARG A 90 11.17 2.46 13.01
N LEU A 91 11.51 2.35 11.73
CA LEU A 91 11.14 1.25 10.83
C LEU A 91 12.32 0.31 10.48
N ALA A 92 13.55 0.72 10.77
CA ALA A 92 14.76 -0.07 10.46
C ALA A 92 14.69 -1.53 10.98
N THR A 93 14.04 -1.74 12.12
CA THR A 93 13.84 -3.08 12.68
C THR A 93 12.88 -3.93 11.87
N TRP A 94 11.86 -3.34 11.24
CA TRP A 94 10.92 -4.06 10.36
C TRP A 94 11.58 -4.39 9.02
N GLN A 95 12.31 -3.44 8.46
CA GLN A 95 13.02 -3.59 7.19
C GLN A 95 14.09 -4.70 7.24
N SER A 96 14.78 -4.82 8.38
CA SER A 96 15.83 -5.83 8.61
C SER A 96 15.31 -7.19 9.09
N GLN A 97 14.10 -7.26 9.66
CA GLN A 97 13.48 -8.52 10.08
C GLN A 97 13.28 -9.44 8.87
N PRO A 98 13.80 -10.69 8.87
CA PRO A 98 13.53 -11.64 7.80
C PRO A 98 12.04 -11.99 7.71
N PRO A 99 11.47 -12.05 6.49
CA PRO A 99 10.10 -12.45 6.29
C PRO A 99 9.91 -13.96 6.50
N VAL A 100 8.71 -14.34 6.93
CA VAL A 100 8.19 -15.71 6.92
C VAL A 100 7.12 -15.79 5.86
N GLU A 101 7.14 -16.83 5.03
CA GLU A 101 6.14 -17.03 3.98
C GLU A 101 4.91 -17.76 4.52
N GLY A 102 3.73 -17.21 4.22
CA GLY A 102 2.48 -17.82 4.63
C GLY A 102 1.26 -16.96 4.31
N LEU A 103 0.08 -17.54 4.54
CA LEU A 103 -1.20 -16.86 4.44
C LEU A 103 -1.90 -16.83 5.80
N LEU A 104 -2.88 -15.93 5.88
CA LEU A 104 -3.81 -15.90 6.99
C LEU A 104 -4.99 -16.81 6.70
N ARG A 105 -5.45 -17.55 7.72
CA ARG A 105 -6.73 -18.24 7.71
C ARG A 105 -7.65 -17.60 8.73
N LEU A 106 -8.87 -17.24 8.33
CA LEU A 106 -9.86 -16.68 9.22
C LEU A 106 -10.40 -17.77 10.16
N VAL A 107 -10.23 -17.55 11.47
CA VAL A 107 -10.72 -18.47 12.53
C VAL A 107 -12.06 -17.97 13.07
N SER A 108 -12.18 -16.66 13.30
CA SER A 108 -13.42 -16.02 13.71
C SER A 108 -13.47 -14.59 13.20
N SER A 109 -14.61 -14.19 12.63
CA SER A 109 -14.87 -12.81 12.23
C SER A 109 -15.37 -11.97 13.40
N GLU A 110 -14.81 -10.77 13.56
CA GLU A 110 -15.36 -9.71 14.41
C GLU A 110 -16.16 -8.72 13.55
N GLN A 111 -16.19 -7.43 13.89
CA GLN A 111 -17.02 -6.40 13.25
C GLN A 111 -16.70 -6.17 11.75
N LEU A 112 -15.67 -6.84 11.21
CA LEU A 112 -15.19 -6.80 9.81
C LEU A 112 -14.88 -5.38 9.30
N LYS A 113 -14.28 -4.56 10.17
CA LYS A 113 -13.92 -3.15 9.94
C LYS A 113 -12.46 -2.86 10.34
N PRO A 114 -11.47 -3.56 9.76
CA PRO A 114 -10.07 -3.37 10.15
C PRO A 114 -9.65 -1.92 10.03
N GLU A 115 -8.85 -1.49 11.00
CA GLU A 115 -8.30 -0.15 11.05
C GLU A 115 -7.24 0.04 9.96
N MET A 116 -7.16 1.25 9.44
CA MET A 116 -6.08 1.65 8.55
C MET A 116 -4.78 1.85 9.33
N GLY A 117 -3.65 1.83 8.61
CA GLY A 117 -2.43 2.44 9.13
C GLY A 117 -2.64 3.89 9.55
N ASP A 118 -1.75 4.39 10.42
CA ASP A 118 -1.72 5.78 10.87
C ASP A 118 -0.73 6.60 10.05
N PHE A 119 0.35 5.98 9.58
CA PHE A 119 1.46 6.64 8.90
C PHE A 119 1.91 5.85 7.68
N ARG A 120 2.37 6.57 6.66
CA ARG A 120 3.17 6.01 5.58
C ARG A 120 4.63 6.44 5.67
N PHE A 121 5.53 5.61 5.16
CA PHE A 121 6.93 5.94 4.95
C PHE A 121 7.40 5.33 3.64
N PHE A 122 7.78 6.18 2.70
CA PHE A 122 8.45 5.78 1.47
C PHE A 122 9.94 6.07 1.62
N GLU A 123 10.78 5.05 1.54
CA GLU A 123 12.22 5.22 1.63
C GLU A 123 12.73 5.91 0.35
N PRO A 124 13.53 6.99 0.43
CA PRO A 124 14.00 7.71 -0.76
C PRO A 124 14.80 6.84 -1.74
N SER A 125 15.39 5.74 -1.28
CA SER A 125 16.08 4.75 -2.13
C SER A 125 15.12 3.95 -3.02
N GLY A 126 13.81 4.00 -2.75
CA GLY A 126 12.80 3.21 -3.44
C GLY A 126 12.77 1.74 -3.02
N LYS A 127 13.48 1.36 -1.97
CA LYS A 127 13.56 -0.05 -1.54
C LYS A 127 12.34 -0.49 -0.75
N PHE A 128 11.78 0.37 0.09
CA PHE A 128 10.62 0.05 0.91
C PHE A 128 9.56 1.14 0.89
N PHE A 129 8.30 0.71 0.83
CA PHE A 129 7.15 1.53 1.16
C PHE A 129 6.36 0.85 2.26
N THR A 130 6.17 1.55 3.38
CA THR A 130 5.59 0.97 4.59
C THR A 130 4.39 1.81 5.01
N CYS A 131 3.29 1.17 5.38
CA CYS A 131 2.20 1.81 6.10
C CYS A 131 2.06 1.13 7.46
N VAL A 132 2.04 1.91 8.53
CA VAL A 132 2.05 1.39 9.90
C VAL A 132 1.07 2.12 10.80
N THR A 133 0.59 1.40 11.79
CA THR A 133 -0.08 1.96 12.96
C THR A 133 0.94 2.45 14.00
N GLN A 134 0.48 3.23 14.98
CA GLN A 134 1.25 3.62 16.17
C GLN A 134 1.79 2.40 16.94
N ALA A 135 1.10 1.26 16.90
CA ALA A 135 1.55 0.05 17.55
C ALA A 135 2.87 -0.48 16.96
N ALA A 136 3.12 -0.27 15.66
CA ALA A 136 4.34 -0.74 14.99
C ALA A 136 5.59 0.03 15.43
N LEU A 137 5.43 1.25 15.95
CA LEU A 137 6.51 2.14 16.37
C LEU A 137 6.98 1.86 17.81
N LYS A 138 6.25 1.02 18.55
CA LYS A 138 6.60 0.63 19.91
C LYS A 138 7.59 -0.54 19.91
N ASP A 139 8.36 -0.64 20.99
CA ASP A 139 9.15 -1.83 21.25
C ASP A 139 8.22 -3.02 21.48
N SER A 140 8.50 -4.13 20.79
CA SER A 140 7.76 -5.38 20.96
C SER A 140 8.72 -6.52 21.27
N LYS A 141 8.23 -7.53 22.00
CA LYS A 141 9.03 -8.73 22.29
C LYS A 141 9.07 -9.67 21.11
N HIS A 142 7.98 -9.68 20.34
CA HIS A 142 7.83 -10.51 19.17
C HIS A 142 7.43 -9.66 17.97
N ARG A 143 8.22 -9.75 16.91
CA ARG A 143 7.93 -9.17 15.60
C ARG A 143 7.82 -10.30 14.59
N LEU A 144 6.82 -10.22 13.74
CA LEU A 144 6.65 -11.10 12.59
C LEU A 144 6.42 -10.24 11.36
N ARG A 145 7.18 -10.54 10.31
CA ARG A 145 6.99 -10.02 8.97
C ARG A 145 6.49 -11.19 8.11
N LEU A 146 5.22 -11.15 7.74
CA LEU A 146 4.55 -12.24 7.03
C LEU A 146 4.42 -11.90 5.55
N ARG A 147 5.22 -12.56 4.71
CA ARG A 147 5.18 -12.46 3.25
C ARG A 147 3.95 -13.19 2.71
N ILE A 148 2.89 -12.44 2.41
CA ILE A 148 1.63 -12.98 1.88
C ILE A 148 1.59 -13.00 0.35
N ALA A 149 2.41 -12.20 -0.33
CA ALA A 149 2.50 -12.13 -1.78
C ALA A 149 3.95 -11.83 -2.19
N ARG A 150 4.24 -11.72 -3.50
CA ARG A 150 5.57 -11.29 -3.94
C ARG A 150 5.86 -9.88 -3.42
N ASP A 151 6.99 -9.72 -2.74
CA ASP A 151 7.52 -8.46 -2.21
C ASP A 151 6.61 -7.68 -1.25
N PHE A 152 5.50 -8.28 -0.81
CA PHE A 152 4.56 -7.67 0.12
C PHE A 152 4.43 -8.46 1.42
N ASP A 153 4.54 -7.74 2.52
CA ASP A 153 4.55 -8.25 3.88
C ASP A 153 3.45 -7.61 4.74
N LEU A 154 2.76 -8.42 5.53
CA LEU A 154 2.01 -7.95 6.69
C LEU A 154 2.92 -7.91 7.92
N LEU A 155 2.76 -6.91 8.77
CA LEU A 155 3.56 -6.71 9.97
C LEU A 155 2.72 -7.03 11.21
N PHE A 156 3.28 -7.82 12.11
CA PHE A 156 2.66 -8.16 13.39
C PHE A 156 3.62 -7.95 14.55
N ALA A 157 3.17 -7.22 15.57
CA ALA A 157 3.88 -7.04 16.83
C ALA A 157 3.06 -7.65 17.97
N ASP A 158 3.67 -8.55 18.76
CA ASP A 158 3.03 -9.21 19.90
C ASP A 158 1.63 -9.81 19.56
N ASN A 159 1.55 -10.45 18.38
CA ASN A 159 0.35 -11.04 17.78
C ASN A 159 -0.72 -10.06 17.28
N GLN A 160 -0.46 -8.76 17.25
CA GLN A 160 -1.37 -7.75 16.69
C GLN A 160 -0.88 -7.29 15.32
N PHE A 161 -1.78 -7.15 14.35
CA PHE A 161 -1.46 -6.48 13.10
C PHE A 161 -1.06 -5.03 13.38
N CYS A 162 0.01 -4.58 12.75
CA CYS A 162 0.50 -3.22 12.96
C CYS A 162 0.87 -2.49 11.66
N GLY A 163 0.66 -3.10 10.50
CA GLY A 163 0.90 -2.45 9.21
C GLY A 163 1.33 -3.42 8.12
N TRP A 164 1.83 -2.86 7.03
CA TRP A 164 2.36 -3.62 5.90
C TRP A 164 3.59 -2.96 5.31
N LEU A 165 4.36 -3.73 4.55
CA LEU A 165 5.57 -3.31 3.86
C LEU A 165 5.57 -3.87 2.44
N LEU A 166 5.80 -3.00 1.46
CA LEU A 166 6.04 -3.33 0.07
C LEU A 166 7.53 -3.09 -0.24
N SER A 167 8.21 -4.11 -0.76
CA SER A 167 9.58 -4.01 -1.24
C SER A 167 9.58 -3.64 -2.72
N ASN A 168 10.54 -2.82 -3.16
CA ASN A 168 10.64 -2.29 -4.52
C ASN A 168 9.30 -1.71 -5.04
N PRO A 169 8.63 -0.82 -4.27
CA PRO A 169 7.29 -0.32 -4.56
C PRO A 169 7.08 0.21 -5.98
N THR A 170 8.09 0.83 -6.59
CA THR A 170 8.00 1.39 -7.94
C THR A 170 7.70 0.33 -9.01
N ASP A 171 8.08 -0.92 -8.79
CA ASP A 171 7.81 -2.03 -9.71
C ASP A 171 6.30 -2.36 -9.79
N TYR A 172 5.54 -1.92 -8.79
CA TYR A 172 4.12 -2.21 -8.63
C TYR A 172 3.23 -1.02 -8.94
N LEU A 173 3.79 0.10 -9.41
CA LEU A 173 3.02 1.26 -9.83
C LEU A 173 2.14 0.91 -11.03
N VAL A 174 0.85 1.20 -10.88
CA VAL A 174 -0.19 1.03 -11.91
C VAL A 174 -1.19 2.18 -11.82
N TYR A 175 -1.96 2.41 -12.87
CA TYR A 175 -3.10 3.33 -12.82
C TYR A 175 -4.14 2.86 -11.82
N PHE A 176 -4.59 1.60 -11.91
CA PHE A 176 -5.48 0.99 -10.92
C PHE A 176 -5.60 -0.54 -11.07
N TRP A 177 -6.48 -1.01 -11.97
CA TRP A 177 -6.83 -2.43 -12.07
C TRP A 177 -5.84 -3.27 -12.88
N GLU A 178 -5.07 -2.63 -13.75
CA GLU A 178 -4.13 -3.27 -14.66
C GLU A 178 -3.09 -4.11 -13.91
N ALA A 179 -2.63 -5.17 -14.56
CA ALA A 179 -1.53 -5.96 -14.01
C ALA A 179 -0.26 -5.10 -14.01
N PRO A 180 0.60 -5.21 -12.98
CA PRO A 180 1.89 -4.54 -13.00
C PRO A 180 2.68 -4.99 -14.22
N CYS A 181 3.31 -4.04 -14.88
CA CYS A 181 4.10 -4.32 -16.08
C CYS A 181 5.25 -5.29 -15.72
N PRO A 182 5.49 -6.36 -16.50
CA PRO A 182 6.63 -7.24 -16.26
C PRO A 182 7.92 -6.41 -16.21
N ILE A 183 8.70 -6.59 -15.14
CA ILE A 183 9.95 -5.85 -14.91
C ILE A 183 10.89 -6.14 -16.08
N LEU A 184 10.98 -5.21 -17.02
CA LEU A 184 11.77 -5.30 -18.24
C LEU A 184 12.59 -4.02 -18.44
N GLN A 185 13.27 -3.51 -17.41
CA GLN A 185 14.22 -2.40 -17.61
C GLN A 185 15.20 -2.21 -16.44
N ALA A 186 16.30 -1.52 -16.75
CA ALA A 186 17.40 -1.19 -15.85
C ALA A 186 16.95 -0.33 -14.66
N GLU A 187 17.74 -0.32 -13.58
CA GLU A 187 17.50 0.48 -12.37
C GLU A 187 17.19 1.94 -12.73
N ASP A 188 15.97 2.39 -12.39
CA ASP A 188 15.52 3.77 -12.56
C ASP A 188 15.56 4.50 -11.23
N ASN A 189 16.78 4.85 -10.80
CA ASN A 189 17.01 5.49 -9.50
C ASN A 189 16.30 6.84 -9.35
N SER A 190 15.97 7.51 -10.46
CA SER A 190 15.24 8.79 -10.44
C SER A 190 13.76 8.61 -10.11
N LEU A 191 13.15 7.50 -10.56
CA LEU A 191 11.72 7.24 -10.33
C LEU A 191 11.39 7.18 -8.83
N ALA A 192 12.20 6.49 -8.04
CA ALA A 192 12.01 6.40 -6.59
C ALA A 192 12.06 7.78 -5.91
N LEU A 193 12.99 8.64 -6.33
CA LEU A 193 13.11 10.00 -5.81
C LEU A 193 11.87 10.84 -6.14
N TRP A 194 11.40 10.80 -7.39
CA TRP A 194 10.21 11.55 -7.79
C TRP A 194 8.95 11.06 -7.08
N VAL A 195 8.80 9.75 -6.90
CA VAL A 195 7.71 9.16 -6.10
C VAL A 195 7.78 9.64 -4.66
N SER A 196 8.97 9.66 -4.05
CA SER A 196 9.17 10.19 -2.71
C SER A 196 8.80 11.67 -2.62
N GLU A 197 9.20 12.49 -3.60
CA GLU A 197 8.86 13.92 -3.66
C GLU A 197 7.35 14.14 -3.85
N TYR A 198 6.70 13.37 -4.72
CA TYR A 198 5.25 13.39 -4.91
C TYR A 198 4.52 13.07 -3.60
N LEU A 199 4.83 11.94 -2.96
CA LEU A 199 4.19 11.52 -1.70
C LEU A 199 4.44 12.51 -0.55
N TYR A 200 5.53 13.26 -0.60
CA TYR A 200 5.76 14.35 0.33
C TYR A 200 4.81 15.52 0.07
N LEU A 201 4.64 15.94 -1.18
CA LEU A 201 3.76 17.06 -1.57
C LEU A 201 2.26 16.74 -1.38
N VAL A 202 1.85 15.48 -1.54
CA VAL A 202 0.46 15.03 -1.34
C VAL A 202 0.22 14.42 0.05
N ALA A 203 0.83 15.00 1.07
CA ALA A 203 0.63 14.61 2.47
C ALA A 203 0.11 15.77 3.31
N GLU A 204 -0.48 15.48 4.46
CA GLU A 204 -0.72 16.46 5.52
C GLU A 204 0.62 17.03 6.04
N PRO A 205 0.69 18.35 6.33
CA PRO A 205 -0.38 19.35 6.22
C PRO A 205 -0.45 20.04 4.85
N TYR A 206 0.28 19.55 3.84
CA TYR A 206 0.35 20.21 2.54
C TYR A 206 -0.95 20.11 1.75
N ILE A 207 -1.73 19.05 1.95
CA ILE A 207 -3.09 18.95 1.38
C ILE A 207 -3.94 20.15 1.80
N ASP A 208 -3.99 20.48 3.09
CA ASP A 208 -4.73 21.65 3.59
C ASP A 208 -4.25 22.95 2.94
N LEU A 209 -2.93 23.10 2.74
CA LEU A 209 -2.36 24.27 2.08
C LEU A 209 -2.66 24.33 0.58
N MET A 210 -2.83 23.18 -0.09
CA MET A 210 -3.29 23.11 -1.47
C MET A 210 -4.78 23.47 -1.58
N GLU A 211 -5.61 23.11 -0.61
CA GLU A 211 -7.02 23.56 -0.54
C GLU A 211 -7.14 25.09 -0.44
N GLU A 212 -6.15 25.74 0.18
CA GLU A 212 -6.03 27.20 0.23
C GLU A 212 -5.41 27.82 -1.04
N ALA A 213 -5.17 27.01 -2.08
CA ALA A 213 -4.56 27.40 -3.35
C ALA A 213 -3.20 28.11 -3.19
N ALA A 214 -2.39 27.68 -2.22
CA ALA A 214 -1.09 28.29 -1.94
C ALA A 214 -0.12 28.16 -3.15
N PRO A 215 0.33 29.27 -3.77
CA PRO A 215 1.08 29.23 -5.04
C PRO A 215 2.37 28.41 -4.99
N LYS A 216 3.03 28.38 -3.83
CA LYS A 216 4.28 27.66 -3.64
C LYS A 216 4.15 26.15 -3.95
N PHE A 217 3.04 25.52 -3.57
CA PHE A 217 2.88 24.07 -3.76
C PHE A 217 2.53 23.74 -5.21
N ARG A 218 1.76 24.61 -5.87
CA ARG A 218 1.59 24.56 -7.32
C ARG A 218 2.94 24.62 -8.04
N GLU A 219 3.78 25.60 -7.72
CA GLU A 219 5.12 25.73 -8.31
C GLU A 219 5.97 24.46 -8.10
N GLN A 220 5.92 23.86 -6.91
CA GLN A 220 6.65 22.63 -6.61
C GLN A 220 6.12 21.41 -7.39
N LEU A 221 4.79 21.28 -7.54
CA LEU A 221 4.18 20.22 -8.35
C LEU A 221 4.50 20.41 -9.83
N GLU A 222 4.41 21.62 -10.36
CA GLU A 222 4.79 21.95 -11.75
C GLU A 222 6.28 21.69 -11.99
N GLU A 223 7.16 22.03 -11.03
CA GLU A 223 8.58 21.74 -11.11
C GLU A 223 8.84 20.22 -11.16
N LEU A 224 8.18 19.44 -10.30
CA LEU A 224 8.28 17.99 -10.29
C LEU A 224 7.76 17.37 -11.60
N HIS A 225 6.59 17.80 -12.06
CA HIS A 225 5.99 17.38 -13.33
C HIS A 225 6.97 17.58 -14.50
N ASN A 226 7.58 18.76 -14.59
CA ASN A 226 8.50 19.11 -15.67
C ASN A 226 9.87 18.41 -15.61
N LYS A 227 10.26 17.86 -14.44
CA LYS A 227 11.52 17.10 -14.28
C LYS A 227 11.43 15.67 -14.82
N ILE A 228 10.24 15.11 -14.94
CA ILE A 228 10.04 13.70 -15.31
C ILE A 228 10.25 13.54 -16.82
N ASP A 229 11.35 12.90 -17.21
CA ASP A 229 11.60 12.54 -18.61
C ASP A 229 10.86 11.24 -18.98
N LEU A 230 9.82 11.37 -19.80
CA LEU A 230 8.98 10.26 -20.23
C LEU A 230 9.62 9.38 -21.32
N ASN A 231 10.80 9.72 -21.83
CA ASN A 231 11.44 8.98 -22.93
C ASN A 231 12.56 8.03 -22.49
N TYR A 232 12.77 7.87 -21.19
CA TYR A 232 13.85 7.09 -20.61
C TYR A 232 13.38 6.26 -19.42
N GLY A 233 14.09 5.17 -19.11
CA GLY A 233 13.86 4.37 -17.91
C GLY A 233 12.51 3.66 -17.94
N ALA A 234 11.87 3.56 -16.77
CA ALA A 234 10.59 2.89 -16.58
C ALA A 234 9.42 3.76 -17.10
N VAL A 235 9.31 3.88 -18.43
CA VAL A 235 8.41 4.83 -19.12
C VAL A 235 6.96 4.78 -18.62
N ASN A 236 6.42 3.57 -18.42
CA ASN A 236 5.03 3.43 -17.96
C ASN A 236 4.85 3.99 -16.54
N GLN A 237 5.75 3.65 -15.62
CA GLN A 237 5.71 4.12 -14.24
C GLN A 237 5.96 5.63 -14.15
N ARG A 238 6.86 6.17 -14.99
CA ARG A 238 7.07 7.61 -15.12
C ARG A 238 5.81 8.34 -15.62
N GLN A 239 5.10 7.75 -16.58
CA GLN A 239 3.82 8.29 -17.02
C GLN A 239 2.78 8.29 -15.89
N ILE A 240 2.71 7.21 -15.09
CA ILE A 240 1.77 7.10 -13.97
C ILE A 240 1.98 8.22 -12.94
N ILE A 241 3.23 8.51 -12.55
CA ILE A 241 3.50 9.62 -11.62
C ILE A 241 3.25 10.99 -12.26
N HIS A 242 3.63 11.17 -13.53
CA HIS A 242 3.38 12.40 -14.26
C HIS A 242 1.87 12.72 -14.29
N ASP A 243 1.05 11.74 -14.67
CA ASP A 243 -0.40 11.83 -14.70
C ASP A 243 -1.01 12.05 -13.30
N ALA A 244 -0.47 11.40 -12.26
CA ALA A 244 -0.92 11.64 -10.89
C ALA A 244 -0.63 13.09 -10.43
N ILE A 245 0.50 13.68 -10.83
CA ILE A 245 0.80 15.09 -10.54
C ILE A 245 -0.17 16.01 -11.28
N THR A 246 -0.45 15.74 -12.56
CA THR A 246 -1.43 16.50 -13.36
C THR A 246 -2.79 16.53 -12.67
N ASP A 247 -3.30 15.37 -12.26
CA ASP A 247 -4.60 15.28 -11.59
C ASP A 247 -4.65 16.10 -10.29
N VAL A 248 -3.56 16.14 -9.52
CA VAL A 248 -3.47 16.94 -8.29
C VAL A 248 -3.48 18.43 -8.62
N ILE A 249 -2.75 18.85 -9.65
CA ILE A 249 -2.76 20.26 -10.09
C ILE A 249 -4.17 20.66 -10.52
N GLU A 250 -4.80 19.88 -11.40
CA GLU A 250 -6.15 20.14 -11.90
C GLU A 250 -7.19 20.14 -10.76
N LYS A 251 -7.06 19.23 -9.78
CA LYS A 251 -8.02 19.13 -8.66
C LYS A 251 -7.99 20.34 -7.72
N PHE A 252 -6.80 20.89 -7.45
CA PHE A 252 -6.62 21.92 -6.41
C PHE A 252 -6.45 23.35 -6.97
N TYR A 253 -6.10 23.52 -8.24
CA TYR A 253 -5.69 24.83 -8.78
C TYR A 253 -6.42 25.28 -10.06
N ASP A 254 -7.31 24.46 -10.61
CA ASP A 254 -8.17 24.78 -11.77
C ASP A 254 -9.66 24.79 -11.38
#